data_AF-A0A6P8DZ04-F1
#
_entry.id   AF-A0A6P8DZ04-F1
#
_cell.length_a   1.000
_cell.length_b   1.000
_cell.length_c   1.000
_cell.angle_alpha   90.00
_cell.angle_beta   90.00
_cell.angle_gamma   90.00
#
_symmetry.space_group_name_H-M   'P 1'
#
loop_
_entity.id
_entity.type
_entity.pdbx_description
1 polymer ?
#
loop_
_entity_poly.entity_id
_entity_poly.type
_entity_poly.pdbx_seq_one_letter_code
_entity_poly.pdbx_strand_id
1 'polypeptide(L)'
;MAGTFFFGSLMFERSADWKAAKAYYERGAIYEGRIEGYNGGGLLVRFYSLMGFLPFPQLGPSHSCKEPNKTIREVAEDLVGAVIPLKVIQADEESRKLIFSEKEAIWSKFSNHLKVGDIFEAKVGYVEDYGAFVHLRFPDGFYHLTGMVHVSEVSWDLVQDVRDILSAGDDVKVKIINIDREKSRITLSIKQLEDDPLLETLDKVIPQDGSLNPGSLGINEESNIEPLPGLETIFQELLREEGIDDVRINRQGFEKRVVSQDLQLWLSNAPPADKTFVLLARAGRQVQEIQLTTSLDQEGIKKALQRVLERVP
;
A
#
# COMPACT_ATOMS: atom_id res chain seq x y z
N MET A 1 -40.67 55.83 20.29
CA MET A 1 -39.39 55.35 20.86
C MET A 1 -39.46 53.83 21.00
N ALA A 2 -39.02 53.08 19.99
CA ALA A 2 -38.88 51.63 20.08
C ALA A 2 -37.86 51.20 19.02
N GLY A 3 -36.58 51.23 19.35
CA GLY A 3 -35.52 50.97 18.38
C GLY A 3 -34.14 50.94 19.01
N THR A 4 -33.95 50.17 20.10
CA THR A 4 -32.61 50.03 20.69
C THR A 4 -32.37 48.72 21.47
N PHE A 5 -33.28 47.74 21.46
CA PHE A 5 -33.11 46.49 22.23
C PHE A 5 -32.70 45.25 21.42
N PHE A 6 -32.66 45.30 20.09
CA PHE A 6 -32.30 44.14 19.26
C PHE A 6 -30.78 43.92 19.08
N PHE A 7 -29.95 44.94 19.32
CA PHE A 7 -28.50 44.84 19.10
C PHE A 7 -27.76 44.12 20.25
N GLY A 8 -28.29 44.18 21.48
CA GLY A 8 -27.67 43.53 22.64
C GLY A 8 -27.77 42.00 22.60
N SER A 9 -28.94 41.46 22.25
CA SER A 9 -29.17 39.99 22.19
C SER A 9 -28.30 39.32 21.13
N LEU A 10 -28.19 39.94 19.94
CA LEU A 10 -27.44 39.39 18.82
C LEU A 10 -25.91 39.37 19.05
N MET A 11 -25.39 40.31 19.85
CA MET A 11 -23.96 40.30 20.23
C MET A 11 -23.65 39.23 21.27
N PHE A 12 -24.54 39.00 22.24
CA PHE A 12 -24.39 37.96 23.24
C PHE A 12 -24.47 36.56 22.62
N GLU A 13 -25.40 36.34 21.69
CA GLU A 13 -25.51 35.08 20.93
C GLU A 13 -24.24 34.80 20.12
N ARG A 14 -23.67 35.81 19.45
CA ARG A 14 -22.43 35.64 18.69
C ARG A 14 -21.23 35.27 19.55
N SER A 15 -21.09 35.85 20.74
CA SER A 15 -20.00 35.48 21.66
C SER A 15 -20.18 34.07 22.24
N ALA A 16 -21.43 33.66 22.51
CA ALA A 16 -21.74 32.28 22.91
C ALA A 16 -21.40 31.27 21.80
N ASP A 17 -21.71 31.60 20.55
CA ASP A 17 -21.42 30.72 19.41
C ASP A 17 -19.92 30.60 19.13
N TRP A 18 -19.12 31.63 19.37
CA TRP A 18 -17.65 31.53 19.30
C TRP A 18 -17.08 30.64 20.38
N LYS A 19 -17.62 30.70 21.60
CA LYS A 19 -17.27 29.76 22.67
C LYS A 19 -17.66 28.34 22.31
N ALA A 20 -18.83 28.15 21.68
CA ALA A 20 -19.23 26.85 21.15
C ALA A 20 -18.24 26.37 20.08
N ALA A 21 -17.89 27.20 19.10
CA ALA A 21 -16.94 26.85 18.05
C ALA A 21 -15.57 26.43 18.62
N LYS A 22 -15.06 27.17 19.62
CA LYS A 22 -13.83 26.81 20.36
C LYS A 22 -13.98 25.47 21.08
N ALA A 23 -15.12 25.22 21.73
CA ALA A 23 -15.38 23.94 22.38
C ALA A 23 -15.43 22.78 21.37
N TYR A 24 -15.99 22.98 20.17
CA TYR A 24 -15.96 21.98 19.09
C TYR A 24 -14.55 21.72 18.58
N TYR A 25 -13.72 22.76 18.47
CA TYR A 25 -12.30 22.65 18.13
C TYR A 25 -11.54 21.82 19.17
N GLU A 26 -11.63 22.17 20.45
CA GLU A 26 -10.92 21.49 21.54
C GLU A 26 -11.37 20.04 21.74
N ARG A 27 -12.68 19.78 21.61
CA ARG A 27 -13.24 18.42 21.73
C ARG A 27 -13.05 17.58 20.48
N GLY A 28 -12.67 18.19 19.35
CA GLY A 28 -12.65 17.55 18.04
C GLY A 28 -14.02 17.00 17.63
N ALA A 29 -15.11 17.65 18.06
CA ALA A 29 -16.47 17.18 17.80
C ALA A 29 -16.87 17.39 16.34
N ILE A 30 -17.66 16.46 15.81
CA ILE A 30 -18.22 16.56 14.46
C ILE A 30 -19.51 17.37 14.52
N TYR A 31 -19.60 18.37 13.66
CA TYR A 31 -20.76 19.23 13.48
C TYR A 31 -21.36 18.98 12.10
N GLU A 32 -22.68 18.78 12.02
CA GLU A 32 -23.38 18.65 10.75
C GLU A 32 -23.79 20.03 10.26
N GLY A 33 -22.99 20.58 9.34
CA GLY A 33 -23.14 21.95 8.87
C GLY A 33 -23.85 22.03 7.54
N ARG A 34 -24.82 22.95 7.45
CA ARG A 34 -25.47 23.28 6.18
C ARG A 34 -24.63 24.28 5.40
N ILE A 35 -24.45 24.00 4.12
CA ILE A 35 -23.77 24.90 3.19
C ILE A 35 -24.77 25.96 2.72
N GLU A 36 -24.44 27.23 2.93
CA GLU A 36 -25.29 28.36 2.52
C GLU A 36 -24.89 28.94 1.15
N GLY A 37 -23.64 28.70 0.74
CA GLY A 37 -23.13 29.20 -0.53
C GLY A 37 -21.67 28.84 -0.71
N TYR A 38 -21.04 29.42 -1.73
CA TYR A 38 -19.64 29.20 -2.05
C TYR A 38 -18.98 30.48 -2.56
N ASN A 39 -17.66 30.51 -2.54
CA ASN A 39 -16.84 31.56 -3.13
C ASN A 39 -15.71 30.95 -3.97
N GLY A 40 -14.81 31.78 -4.50
CA GLY A 40 -13.70 31.32 -5.35
C GLY A 40 -12.69 30.38 -4.68
N GLY A 41 -12.71 30.26 -3.34
CA GLY A 41 -11.75 29.43 -2.59
C GLY A 41 -12.36 28.32 -1.74
N GLY A 42 -13.69 28.25 -1.60
CA GLY A 42 -14.35 27.24 -0.77
C GLY A 42 -15.84 27.47 -0.52
N LEU A 43 -16.40 26.72 0.41
CA LEU A 43 -17.82 26.71 0.78
C LEU A 43 -18.05 27.54 2.05
N LEU A 44 -19.21 28.21 2.11
CA LEU A 44 -19.68 28.94 3.27
C LEU A 44 -20.64 28.06 4.06
N VAL A 45 -20.29 27.78 5.31
CA VAL A 45 -21.02 26.86 6.19
C VAL A 45 -21.62 27.65 7.34
N ARG A 46 -22.90 27.43 7.63
CA ARG A 46 -23.57 28.01 8.79
C ARG A 46 -23.26 27.21 10.06
N PHE A 47 -22.78 27.92 11.08
CA PHE A 47 -22.55 27.39 12.42
C PHE A 47 -23.32 28.24 13.43
N TYR A 48 -24.51 27.79 13.82
CA TYR A 48 -25.46 28.59 14.60
C TYR A 48 -25.68 29.99 13.97
N SER A 49 -25.37 31.08 14.67
CA SER A 49 -25.45 32.46 14.15
C SER A 49 -24.20 32.91 13.38
N LEU A 50 -23.14 32.08 13.36
CA LEU A 50 -21.86 32.36 12.71
C LEU A 50 -21.81 31.77 11.30
N MET A 51 -20.99 32.39 10.47
CA MET A 51 -20.60 31.88 9.16
C MET A 51 -19.14 31.46 9.24
N GLY A 52 -18.86 30.20 8.90
CA GLY A 52 -17.50 29.72 8.70
C GLY A 52 -17.25 29.31 7.26
N PHE A 53 -16.01 28.91 7.03
CA PHE A 53 -15.47 28.67 5.71
C PHE A 53 -14.86 27.27 5.64
N LEU A 54 -15.18 26.54 4.58
CA LEU A 54 -14.60 25.25 4.27
C LEU A 54 -13.79 25.39 2.97
N PRO A 55 -12.45 25.44 3.04
CA PRO A 55 -11.61 25.52 1.86
C PRO A 55 -11.77 24.29 0.97
N PHE A 56 -11.70 24.44 -0.37
CA PHE A 56 -11.77 23.28 -1.28
C PHE A 56 -10.74 22.17 -0.99
N PRO A 57 -9.48 22.46 -0.60
CA PRO A 57 -8.52 21.41 -0.24
C PRO A 57 -8.92 20.59 1.01
N GLN A 58 -9.85 21.10 1.81
CA GLN A 58 -10.38 20.46 3.01
C GLN A 58 -11.71 19.73 2.75
N LEU A 59 -12.22 19.78 1.51
CA LEU A 59 -13.36 19.01 1.06
C LEU A 59 -12.96 17.53 0.87
N GLY A 60 -13.88 16.61 1.17
CA GLY A 60 -13.67 15.19 1.02
C GLY A 60 -13.55 14.75 -0.45
N PRO A 61 -12.82 13.65 -0.73
CA PRO A 61 -12.68 13.16 -2.10
C PRO A 61 -13.96 12.55 -2.69
N SER A 62 -14.96 12.24 -1.86
CA SER A 62 -16.28 11.74 -2.27
C SER A 62 -16.96 12.55 -3.37
N HIS A 63 -16.76 13.87 -3.36
CA HIS A 63 -17.38 14.77 -4.34
C HIS A 63 -16.59 14.85 -5.64
N SER A 64 -15.25 14.92 -5.53
CA SER A 64 -14.35 14.94 -6.70
C SER A 64 -14.34 13.62 -7.47
N CYS A 65 -14.47 12.48 -6.78
CA CYS A 65 -14.37 11.17 -7.40
C CYS A 65 -15.64 10.71 -8.14
N LYS A 66 -16.83 11.23 -7.77
CA LYS A 66 -18.10 10.88 -8.44
C LYS A 66 -18.16 11.41 -9.87
N GLU A 67 -17.66 12.62 -10.09
CA GLU A 67 -17.78 13.33 -11.36
C GLU A 67 -16.48 14.09 -11.67
N PRO A 68 -15.43 13.39 -12.16
CA PRO A 68 -14.09 13.95 -12.35
C PRO A 68 -14.02 15.09 -13.38
N ASN A 69 -15.05 15.27 -14.22
CA ASN A 69 -15.11 16.31 -15.24
C ASN A 69 -15.78 17.62 -14.79
N LYS A 70 -16.36 17.66 -13.58
CA LYS A 70 -16.99 18.89 -13.08
C LYS A 70 -15.95 19.87 -12.55
N THR A 71 -16.15 21.14 -12.86
CA THR A 71 -15.34 22.22 -12.29
C THR A 71 -15.61 22.32 -10.79
N ILE A 72 -14.61 22.72 -9.99
CA ILE A 72 -14.74 22.94 -8.54
C ILE A 72 -15.95 23.82 -8.18
N ARG A 73 -16.32 24.75 -9.07
CA ARG A 73 -17.50 25.61 -8.93
C ARG A 73 -18.82 24.87 -9.08
N GLU A 74 -18.93 23.95 -10.03
CA GLU A 74 -20.14 23.15 -10.26
C GLU A 74 -20.36 22.18 -9.09
N VAL A 75 -19.29 21.56 -8.60
CA VAL A 75 -19.33 20.77 -7.36
C VAL A 75 -19.80 21.62 -6.18
N ALA A 76 -19.34 22.87 -6.09
CA ALA A 76 -19.75 23.78 -5.04
C ALA A 76 -21.24 24.17 -5.13
N GLU A 77 -21.77 24.37 -6.34
CA GLU A 77 -23.17 24.64 -6.61
C GLU A 77 -24.07 23.48 -6.18
N ASP A 78 -23.71 22.25 -6.55
CA ASP A 78 -24.45 21.04 -6.18
C ASP A 78 -24.51 20.81 -4.66
N LEU A 79 -23.52 21.33 -3.93
CA LEU A 79 -23.42 21.22 -2.48
C LEU A 79 -24.17 22.32 -1.73
N VAL A 80 -24.61 23.40 -2.39
CA VAL A 80 -25.36 24.46 -1.71
C VAL A 80 -26.69 23.91 -1.19
N GLY A 81 -26.94 24.11 0.10
CA GLY A 81 -28.13 23.63 0.79
C GLY A 81 -27.98 22.23 1.38
N ALA A 82 -26.94 21.47 1.01
CA ALA A 82 -26.63 20.17 1.60
C ALA A 82 -26.10 20.31 3.02
N VAL A 83 -26.30 19.26 3.82
CA VAL A 83 -25.76 19.13 5.18
C VAL A 83 -24.63 18.11 5.14
N ILE A 84 -23.42 18.54 5.51
CA ILE A 84 -22.22 17.69 5.49
C ILE A 84 -21.57 17.64 6.87
N PRO A 85 -20.92 16.51 7.24
CA PRO A 85 -20.21 16.40 8.51
C PRO A 85 -18.90 17.17 8.45
N LEU A 86 -18.69 18.07 9.40
CA LEU A 86 -17.57 19.00 9.44
C LEU A 86 -16.93 19.03 10.81
N LYS A 87 -15.61 19.19 10.85
CA LYS A 87 -14.86 19.40 12.08
C LYS A 87 -14.28 20.80 12.06
N VAL A 88 -14.30 21.49 13.19
CA VAL A 88 -13.64 22.79 13.32
C VAL A 88 -12.14 22.56 13.38
N ILE A 89 -11.39 23.21 12.49
CA ILE A 89 -9.91 23.16 12.49
C ILE A 89 -9.29 24.48 12.95
N GLN A 90 -10.05 25.57 12.91
CA GLN A 90 -9.61 26.86 13.41
C GLN A 90 -10.84 27.66 13.85
N ALA A 91 -10.81 28.18 15.07
CA ALA A 91 -11.85 29.05 15.61
C ALA A 91 -11.21 30.26 16.30
N ASP A 92 -11.10 31.37 15.56
CA ASP A 92 -10.53 32.62 16.04
C ASP A 92 -11.60 33.71 16.09
N GLU A 93 -11.90 34.18 17.30
CA GLU A 93 -12.97 35.14 17.57
C GLU A 93 -12.56 36.59 17.22
N GLU A 94 -11.28 36.93 17.39
CA GLU A 94 -10.75 38.28 17.13
C GLU A 94 -10.77 38.60 15.64
N SER A 95 -10.22 37.67 14.84
CA SER A 95 -10.21 37.74 13.38
C SER A 95 -11.51 37.23 12.74
N ARG A 96 -12.45 36.72 13.55
CA ARG A 96 -13.71 36.09 13.13
C ARG A 96 -13.51 35.03 12.06
N LYS A 97 -12.44 34.24 12.19
CA LYS A 97 -12.11 33.15 11.28
C LYS A 97 -12.57 31.83 11.88
N LEU A 98 -13.57 31.24 11.25
CA LEU A 98 -14.03 29.89 11.56
C LEU A 98 -13.78 29.02 10.33
N ILE A 99 -12.86 28.07 10.45
CA ILE A 99 -12.48 27.19 9.34
C ILE A 99 -12.88 25.76 9.70
N PHE A 100 -13.56 25.13 8.75
CA PHE A 100 -13.98 23.74 8.83
C PHE A 100 -13.14 22.84 7.94
N SER A 101 -13.12 21.55 8.26
CA SER A 101 -12.61 20.49 7.40
C SER A 101 -13.57 19.31 7.39
N GLU A 102 -13.98 18.91 6.20
CA GLU A 102 -14.76 17.69 5.98
C GLU A 102 -13.85 16.47 6.08
N LYS A 103 -12.63 16.55 5.51
CA LYS A 103 -11.62 15.49 5.56
C LYS A 103 -11.33 15.05 6.99
N GLU A 104 -11.21 15.98 7.93
CA GLU A 104 -10.95 15.69 9.33
C GLU A 104 -12.16 15.06 10.06
N ALA A 105 -13.39 15.44 9.69
CA ALA A 105 -14.60 14.83 10.21
C ALA A 105 -14.73 13.38 9.74
N ILE A 106 -14.51 13.14 8.45
CA ILE A 106 -14.48 11.82 7.84
C ILE A 106 -13.34 10.99 8.44
N TRP A 107 -12.14 11.55 8.58
CA TRP A 107 -11.02 10.89 9.25
C TRP A 107 -11.39 10.40 10.65
N SER A 108 -12.00 11.26 11.46
CA SER A 108 -12.39 10.92 12.83
C SER A 108 -13.44 9.78 12.86
N LYS A 109 -14.29 9.67 11.83
CA LYS A 109 -15.26 8.58 11.70
C LYS A 109 -14.62 7.26 11.27
N PHE A 110 -13.75 7.29 10.25
CA PHE A 110 -13.26 6.07 9.60
C PHE A 110 -11.89 5.57 10.11
N SER A 111 -11.06 6.43 10.70
CA SER A 111 -9.71 6.08 11.17
C SER A 111 -9.68 4.96 12.22
N ASN A 112 -10.73 4.83 13.01
CA ASN A 112 -10.85 3.77 14.03
C ASN A 112 -11.14 2.40 13.43
N HIS A 113 -11.70 2.35 12.22
CA HIS A 113 -12.05 1.11 11.53
C HIS A 113 -10.90 0.59 10.66
N LEU A 114 -9.89 1.41 10.39
CA LEU A 114 -8.73 1.02 9.58
C LEU A 114 -7.67 0.27 10.39
N LYS A 115 -7.14 -0.80 9.79
CA LYS A 115 -6.00 -1.55 10.31
C LYS A 115 -4.88 -1.60 9.27
N VAL A 116 -3.65 -1.68 9.77
CA VAL A 116 -2.49 -1.98 8.93
C VAL A 116 -2.66 -3.38 8.36
N GLY A 117 -2.42 -3.51 7.06
CA GLY A 117 -2.62 -4.74 6.28
C GLY A 117 -3.94 -4.80 5.51
N ASP A 118 -4.91 -3.92 5.80
CA ASP A 118 -6.17 -3.87 5.07
C ASP A 118 -5.94 -3.51 3.60
N ILE A 119 -6.72 -4.14 2.72
CA ILE A 119 -6.66 -3.95 1.28
C ILE A 119 -7.91 -3.19 0.83
N PHE A 120 -7.70 -2.13 0.06
CA PHE A 120 -8.76 -1.28 -0.47
C PHE A 120 -8.64 -1.15 -1.99
N GLU A 121 -9.78 -1.07 -2.67
CA GLU A 121 -9.83 -0.47 -3.99
C GLU A 121 -9.67 1.04 -3.83
N ALA A 122 -8.90 1.66 -4.71
CA ALA A 122 -8.59 3.07 -4.63
C ALA A 122 -8.53 3.69 -6.03
N LYS A 123 -8.74 5.00 -6.08
CA LYS A 123 -8.62 5.78 -7.31
C LYS A 123 -7.48 6.78 -7.17
N VAL A 124 -6.58 6.83 -8.13
CA VAL A 124 -5.50 7.80 -8.14
C VAL A 124 -6.09 9.20 -8.32
N GLY A 125 -5.87 10.07 -7.33
CA GLY A 125 -6.32 11.46 -7.40
C GLY A 125 -5.35 12.30 -8.21
N TYR A 126 -4.09 12.34 -7.78
CA TYR A 126 -3.01 13.03 -8.47
C TYR A 126 -1.66 12.39 -8.15
N VAL A 127 -0.69 12.63 -9.03
CA VAL A 127 0.64 12.02 -8.99
C VAL A 127 1.70 13.11 -8.89
N GLU A 128 2.59 12.97 -7.94
CA GLU A 128 3.75 13.81 -7.67
C GLU A 128 5.04 13.00 -7.93
N ASP A 129 6.17 13.67 -8.04
CA ASP A 129 7.44 13.03 -8.39
C ASP A 129 7.89 12.02 -7.30
N TYR A 130 7.47 12.21 -6.04
CA TYR A 130 7.81 11.34 -4.91
C TYR A 130 6.76 10.26 -4.61
N GLY A 131 5.59 10.29 -5.29
CA GLY A 131 4.50 9.36 -4.98
C GLY A 131 3.15 9.76 -5.56
N ALA A 132 2.16 8.92 -5.31
CA ALA A 132 0.78 9.13 -5.76
C ALA A 132 -0.17 9.29 -4.56
N PHE A 133 -1.09 10.25 -4.65
CA PHE A 133 -2.19 10.39 -3.70
C PHE A 133 -3.40 9.66 -4.24
N VAL A 134 -3.89 8.69 -3.46
CA VAL A 134 -4.97 7.80 -3.88
C VAL A 134 -6.12 7.90 -2.88
N HIS A 135 -7.34 7.85 -3.40
CA HIS A 135 -8.57 7.91 -2.63
C HIS A 135 -9.08 6.49 -2.40
N LEU A 136 -9.29 6.11 -1.14
CA LEU A 136 -9.73 4.78 -0.74
C LEU A 136 -11.24 4.65 -0.88
N ARG A 137 -11.69 3.63 -1.61
CA ARG A 137 -13.10 3.27 -1.78
C ARG A 137 -13.56 2.37 -0.64
N PHE A 138 -14.58 2.82 0.08
CA PHE A 138 -15.17 2.07 1.19
C PHE A 138 -16.28 1.13 0.71
N PRO A 139 -16.75 0.18 1.56
CA PRO A 139 -17.80 -0.77 1.21
C PRO A 139 -19.13 -0.13 0.80
N ASP A 140 -19.37 1.13 1.17
CA ASP A 140 -20.54 1.92 0.75
C ASP A 140 -20.41 2.48 -0.67
N GLY A 141 -19.28 2.24 -1.34
CA GLY A 141 -18.98 2.70 -2.69
C GLY A 141 -18.47 4.14 -2.77
N PHE A 142 -18.26 4.82 -1.64
CA PHE A 142 -17.75 6.20 -1.61
C PHE A 142 -16.28 6.27 -1.23
N TYR A 143 -15.65 7.39 -1.60
CA TYR A 143 -14.24 7.66 -1.38
C TYR A 143 -14.05 8.60 -0.20
N HIS A 144 -13.79 8.06 0.98
CA HIS A 144 -13.77 8.85 2.22
C HIS A 144 -12.38 9.37 2.57
N LEU A 145 -11.35 8.54 2.40
CA LEU A 145 -10.01 8.83 2.87
C LEU A 145 -9.01 8.90 1.73
N THR A 146 -7.99 9.74 1.90
CA THR A 146 -6.86 9.81 0.98
C THR A 146 -5.62 9.27 1.66
N GLY A 147 -4.89 8.39 0.99
CA GLY A 147 -3.56 7.97 1.40
C GLY A 147 -2.50 8.29 0.34
N MET A 148 -1.25 8.15 0.73
CA MET A 148 -0.10 8.40 -0.12
C MET A 148 0.65 7.09 -0.37
N VAL A 149 0.87 6.77 -1.64
CA VAL A 149 1.78 5.70 -2.08
C VAL A 149 3.11 6.34 -2.42
N HIS A 150 4.17 5.97 -1.71
CA HIS A 150 5.52 6.44 -2.02
C HIS A 150 6.04 5.76 -3.30
N VAL A 151 6.92 6.41 -4.08
CA VAL A 151 7.50 5.82 -5.31
C VAL A 151 8.09 4.42 -5.09
N SER A 152 8.75 4.19 -3.95
CA SER A 152 9.32 2.88 -3.59
C SER A 152 8.27 1.80 -3.28
N GLU A 153 7.01 2.18 -3.11
CA GLU A 153 5.87 1.31 -2.79
C GLU A 153 4.92 1.14 -4.00
N VAL A 154 5.22 1.78 -5.14
CA VAL A 154 4.44 1.66 -6.38
C VAL A 154 4.72 0.33 -7.08
N SER A 155 6.01 -0.02 -7.25
CA SER A 155 6.44 -1.26 -7.89
C SER A 155 7.70 -1.81 -7.21
N TRP A 156 7.95 -3.11 -7.45
CA TRP A 156 9.21 -3.77 -7.11
C TRP A 156 10.34 -3.45 -8.10
N ASP A 157 10.00 -2.98 -9.30
CA ASP A 157 10.97 -2.56 -10.31
C ASP A 157 11.56 -1.17 -10.00
N LEU A 158 12.73 -0.85 -10.58
CA LEU A 158 13.33 0.48 -10.43
C LEU A 158 12.52 1.52 -11.23
N VAL A 159 11.63 2.23 -10.53
CA VAL A 159 10.81 3.29 -11.10
C VAL A 159 11.55 4.63 -11.00
N GLN A 160 11.85 5.28 -12.13
CA GLN A 160 12.41 6.64 -12.12
C GLN A 160 11.33 7.71 -11.95
N ASP A 161 10.16 7.52 -12.57
CA ASP A 161 9.02 8.44 -12.44
C ASP A 161 7.73 7.65 -12.18
N VAL A 162 6.96 8.08 -11.19
CA VAL A 162 5.68 7.45 -10.82
C VAL A 162 4.64 7.62 -11.94
N ARG A 163 4.75 8.69 -12.75
CA ARG A 163 3.81 8.99 -13.84
C ARG A 163 3.87 8.00 -14.99
N ASP A 164 4.95 7.24 -15.12
CA ASP A 164 5.07 6.18 -16.12
C ASP A 164 4.21 4.96 -15.78
N ILE A 165 3.80 4.83 -14.51
CA ILE A 165 3.09 3.65 -13.98
C ILE A 165 1.67 4.01 -13.54
N LEU A 166 1.50 5.18 -12.95
CA LEU A 166 0.22 5.64 -12.42
C LEU A 166 -0.19 6.95 -13.08
N SER A 167 -1.42 6.99 -13.58
CA SER A 167 -2.07 8.20 -14.07
C SER A 167 -3.18 8.65 -13.13
N ALA A 168 -3.43 9.97 -13.09
CA ALA A 168 -4.57 10.51 -12.36
C ALA A 168 -5.87 9.94 -12.94
N GLY A 169 -6.73 9.39 -12.08
CA GLY A 169 -7.98 8.74 -12.45
C GLY A 169 -7.92 7.22 -12.51
N ASP A 170 -6.75 6.60 -12.43
CA ASP A 170 -6.61 5.14 -12.49
C ASP A 170 -7.22 4.44 -11.27
N ASP A 171 -7.88 3.32 -11.50
CA ASP A 171 -8.34 2.43 -10.44
C ASP A 171 -7.23 1.43 -10.08
N VAL A 172 -6.80 1.46 -8.82
CA VAL A 172 -5.71 0.63 -8.28
C VAL A 172 -6.17 -0.07 -7.01
N LYS A 173 -5.57 -1.22 -6.70
CA LYS A 173 -5.67 -1.78 -5.35
C LYS A 173 -4.51 -1.26 -4.53
N VAL A 174 -4.72 -1.03 -3.24
CA VAL A 174 -3.69 -0.59 -2.29
C VAL A 174 -3.83 -1.31 -0.96
N LYS A 175 -2.69 -1.58 -0.32
CA LYS A 175 -2.60 -2.11 1.05
C LYS A 175 -2.16 -1.01 2.01
N ILE A 176 -2.75 -0.96 3.19
CA ILE A 176 -2.33 -0.04 4.24
C ILE A 176 -1.05 -0.58 4.89
N ILE A 177 0.04 0.20 4.83
CA ILE A 177 1.31 -0.18 5.48
C ILE A 177 1.53 0.57 6.78
N ASN A 178 1.01 1.79 6.90
CA ASN A 178 1.11 2.59 8.10
C ASN A 178 -0.06 3.57 8.22
N ILE A 179 -0.49 3.83 9.45
CA ILE A 179 -1.55 4.79 9.77
C ILE A 179 -1.01 5.72 10.86
N ASP A 180 -0.74 6.96 10.51
CA ASP A 180 -0.43 8.02 11.45
C ASP A 180 -1.73 8.75 11.83
N ARG A 181 -2.28 8.37 12.99
CA ARG A 181 -3.55 8.93 13.51
C ARG A 181 -3.40 10.34 14.04
N GLU A 182 -2.20 10.73 14.46
CA GLU A 182 -1.91 12.08 14.98
C GLU A 182 -1.92 13.10 13.84
N LYS A 183 -1.35 12.72 12.68
CA LYS A 183 -1.22 13.58 11.51
C LYS A 183 -2.32 13.38 10.46
N SER A 184 -3.28 12.49 10.71
CA SER A 184 -4.30 12.09 9.76
C SER A 184 -3.73 11.60 8.41
N ARG A 185 -2.66 10.78 8.44
CA ARG A 185 -1.96 10.29 7.23
C ARG A 185 -2.01 8.78 7.12
N ILE A 186 -2.24 8.28 5.91
CA ILE A 186 -2.19 6.86 5.58
C ILE A 186 -1.09 6.66 4.57
N THR A 187 -0.14 5.79 4.88
CA THR A 187 0.83 5.32 3.91
C THR A 187 0.32 4.02 3.31
N LEU A 188 0.31 3.98 1.99
CA LEU A 188 -0.23 2.90 1.19
C LEU A 188 0.86 2.27 0.33
N SER A 189 0.65 1.01 -0.04
CA SER A 189 1.54 0.28 -0.93
C SER A 189 0.75 -0.49 -1.97
N ILE A 190 1.20 -0.40 -3.22
CA ILE A 190 0.67 -1.19 -4.33
C ILE A 190 1.48 -2.47 -4.45
N LYS A 191 2.81 -2.40 -4.28
CA LYS A 191 3.71 -3.55 -4.41
C LYS A 191 3.44 -4.66 -3.38
N GLN A 192 3.01 -4.31 -2.17
CA GLN A 192 2.75 -5.27 -1.08
C GLN A 192 1.39 -5.99 -1.16
N LEU A 193 0.66 -5.80 -2.26
CA LEU A 193 -0.53 -6.57 -2.60
C LEU A 193 -0.20 -7.85 -3.36
N GLU A 194 0.88 -7.82 -4.13
CA GLU A 194 1.46 -9.02 -4.68
C GLU A 194 2.12 -9.75 -3.50
N ASP A 195 1.75 -11.02 -3.28
CA ASP A 195 2.44 -11.86 -2.31
C ASP A 195 3.94 -11.83 -2.60
N ASP A 196 4.75 -11.82 -1.54
CA ASP A 196 6.20 -11.82 -1.66
C ASP A 196 6.61 -12.93 -2.65
N PRO A 197 7.25 -12.61 -3.79
CA PRO A 197 7.64 -13.62 -4.77
C PRO A 197 8.64 -14.62 -4.17
N LEU A 198 9.16 -14.41 -2.96
CA LEU A 198 9.97 -15.39 -2.22
C LEU A 198 9.14 -16.46 -1.49
N LEU A 199 7.87 -16.22 -1.17
CA LEU A 199 7.03 -17.19 -0.44
C LEU A 199 6.10 -17.99 -1.35
N GLU A 200 5.65 -17.44 -2.48
CA GLU A 200 4.79 -18.19 -3.42
C GLU A 200 5.55 -19.16 -4.34
N THR A 201 6.88 -19.09 -4.41
CA THR A 201 7.65 -19.75 -5.47
C THR A 201 8.18 -21.15 -5.14
N LEU A 202 8.17 -21.63 -3.89
CA LEU A 202 8.62 -23.00 -3.61
C LEU A 202 7.71 -24.07 -4.27
N ASP A 203 6.39 -23.85 -4.29
CA ASP A 203 5.43 -24.80 -4.87
C ASP A 203 4.88 -24.38 -6.25
N LYS A 204 4.89 -23.08 -6.61
CA LYS A 204 4.37 -22.64 -7.93
C LYS A 204 5.41 -22.59 -9.05
N VAL A 205 6.71 -22.42 -8.75
CA VAL A 205 7.75 -22.44 -9.79
C VAL A 205 8.03 -23.86 -10.27
N ILE A 206 7.68 -24.85 -9.45
CA ILE A 206 7.94 -26.25 -9.72
C ILE A 206 6.62 -27.01 -9.60
N PRO A 207 5.87 -27.23 -10.70
CA PRO A 207 4.71 -28.11 -10.63
C PRO A 207 5.15 -29.48 -10.10
N GLN A 208 4.53 -29.90 -9.00
CA GLN A 208 4.47 -31.30 -8.59
C GLN A 208 3.65 -32.03 -9.65
N ASP A 209 4.27 -32.44 -10.75
CA ASP A 209 3.63 -33.36 -11.69
C ASP A 209 3.64 -34.77 -11.06
N GLY A 210 2.80 -34.91 -10.04
CA GLY A 210 2.34 -36.18 -9.51
C GLY A 210 1.25 -36.72 -10.44
N SER A 211 1.65 -37.20 -11.62
CA SER A 211 0.80 -38.10 -12.40
C SER A 211 1.67 -39.16 -13.07
N LEU A 212 1.83 -40.26 -12.33
CA LEU A 212 2.15 -41.57 -12.90
C LEU A 212 1.14 -41.90 -14.01
N ASN A 213 1.52 -41.69 -15.26
CA ASN A 213 0.92 -42.40 -16.40
C ASN A 213 1.84 -43.58 -16.75
N PRO A 214 1.50 -44.82 -16.39
CA PRO A 214 2.25 -45.98 -16.85
C PRO A 214 1.83 -46.29 -18.29
N GLY A 215 2.50 -45.67 -19.26
CA GLY A 215 2.23 -45.98 -20.66
C GLY A 215 2.63 -44.91 -21.66
N SER A 216 3.94 -44.69 -21.82
CA SER A 216 4.56 -44.57 -23.15
C SER A 216 6.07 -44.61 -23.00
N LEU A 217 6.64 -45.72 -23.49
CA LEU A 217 8.05 -45.90 -23.73
C LEU A 217 8.57 -44.82 -24.68
N GLY A 218 9.73 -44.24 -24.37
CA GLY A 218 10.55 -43.62 -25.40
C GLY A 218 11.56 -42.60 -24.89
N ILE A 219 12.80 -43.10 -24.74
CA ILE A 219 14.07 -42.38 -24.87
C ILE A 219 14.64 -41.76 -23.58
N ASN A 220 15.64 -42.48 -23.07
CA ASN A 220 16.73 -41.98 -22.25
C ASN A 220 17.41 -40.79 -22.94
N GLU A 221 17.34 -39.60 -22.36
CA GLU A 221 18.37 -38.57 -22.54
C GLU A 221 18.68 -37.98 -21.17
N GLU A 222 19.91 -38.19 -20.73
CA GLU A 222 20.54 -37.40 -19.68
C GLU A 222 20.30 -35.93 -20.03
N SER A 223 19.40 -35.27 -19.31
CA SER A 223 19.22 -33.82 -19.45
C SER A 223 20.47 -33.17 -18.87
N ASN A 224 21.50 -32.98 -19.71
CA ASN A 224 22.61 -32.06 -19.47
C ASN A 224 22.01 -30.65 -19.36
N ILE A 225 21.49 -30.33 -18.17
CA ILE A 225 21.05 -29.00 -17.81
C ILE A 225 22.33 -28.20 -17.56
N GLU A 226 22.57 -27.18 -18.38
CA GLU A 226 23.73 -26.32 -18.19
C GLU A 226 23.59 -25.52 -16.88
N PRO A 227 24.53 -25.66 -15.94
CA PRO A 227 24.55 -24.94 -14.66
C PRO A 227 24.71 -23.43 -14.83
N LEU A 228 24.19 -22.68 -13.86
CA LEU A 228 24.35 -21.22 -13.81
C LEU A 228 25.84 -20.82 -13.67
N PRO A 229 26.25 -19.67 -14.25
CA PRO A 229 27.61 -19.18 -14.09
C PRO A 229 27.95 -19.00 -12.60
N GLY A 230 29.04 -19.63 -12.15
CA GLY A 230 29.47 -19.63 -10.74
C GLY A 230 28.95 -20.82 -9.92
N LEU A 231 27.87 -21.48 -10.37
CA LEU A 231 27.32 -22.66 -9.71
C LEU A 231 28.27 -23.87 -9.77
N GLU A 232 29.05 -24.00 -10.86
CA GLU A 232 30.09 -25.03 -11.02
C GLU A 232 31.05 -25.07 -9.84
N THR A 233 31.54 -23.90 -9.45
CA THR A 233 32.51 -23.75 -8.38
C THR A 233 31.91 -24.21 -7.06
N ILE A 234 30.63 -23.90 -6.86
CA ILE A 234 29.88 -24.29 -5.67
C ILE A 234 29.66 -25.80 -5.64
N PHE A 235 29.36 -26.45 -6.77
CA PHE A 235 29.23 -27.90 -6.85
C PHE A 235 30.53 -28.63 -6.54
N GLN A 236 31.65 -28.15 -7.10
CA GLN A 236 32.96 -28.73 -6.84
C GLN A 236 33.37 -28.60 -5.36
N GLU A 237 33.04 -27.49 -4.72
CA GLU A 237 33.30 -27.29 -3.29
C GLU A 237 32.33 -28.10 -2.40
N LEU A 238 31.06 -28.24 -2.78
CA LEU A 238 30.10 -29.09 -2.06
C LEU A 238 30.52 -30.57 -2.11
N LEU A 239 30.98 -31.07 -3.26
CA LEU A 239 31.49 -32.44 -3.39
C LEU A 239 32.79 -32.70 -2.60
N ARG A 240 33.49 -31.64 -2.17
CA ARG A 240 34.70 -31.73 -1.32
C ARG A 240 34.38 -31.72 0.17
N GLU A 241 33.18 -31.32 0.58
CA GLU A 241 32.79 -31.32 1.99
C GLU A 241 32.42 -32.74 2.45
N GLU A 242 32.93 -33.12 3.62
CA GLU A 242 32.70 -34.46 4.19
C GLU A 242 31.21 -34.67 4.50
N GLY A 243 30.62 -35.69 3.88
CA GLY A 243 29.23 -36.08 4.10
C GLY A 243 28.26 -35.70 2.98
N ILE A 244 28.72 -35.02 1.93
CA ILE A 244 27.95 -34.80 0.69
C ILE A 244 28.30 -35.92 -0.30
N ASP A 245 27.32 -36.73 -0.64
CA ASP A 245 27.51 -37.94 -1.46
C ASP A 245 27.28 -37.67 -2.95
N ASP A 246 26.32 -36.78 -3.29
CA ASP A 246 26.00 -36.44 -4.68
C ASP A 246 25.29 -35.09 -4.78
N VAL A 247 25.54 -34.36 -5.88
CA VAL A 247 24.92 -33.06 -6.19
C VAL A 247 24.40 -33.10 -7.61
N ARG A 248 23.09 -32.95 -7.82
CA ARG A 248 22.48 -32.97 -9.15
C ARG A 248 21.50 -31.83 -9.34
N ILE A 249 21.48 -31.26 -10.54
CA ILE A 249 20.41 -30.34 -10.95
C ILE A 249 19.22 -31.20 -11.37
N ASN A 250 18.12 -31.07 -10.64
CA ASN A 250 16.91 -31.83 -10.90
C ASN A 250 16.00 -31.08 -11.88
N ARG A 251 15.85 -29.77 -11.71
CA ARG A 251 14.91 -28.94 -12.49
C ARG A 251 15.49 -27.55 -12.73
N GLN A 252 15.11 -26.94 -13.86
CA GLN A 252 15.39 -25.53 -14.15
C GLN A 252 14.11 -24.81 -14.54
N GLY A 253 13.98 -23.57 -14.11
CA GLY A 253 12.85 -22.69 -14.39
C GLY A 253 13.32 -21.29 -14.75
N PHE A 254 12.44 -20.56 -15.43
CA PHE A 254 12.64 -19.14 -15.75
C PHE A 254 11.60 -18.31 -14.99
N GLU A 255 12.07 -17.50 -14.05
CA GLU A 255 11.32 -16.48 -13.34
C GLU A 255 10.88 -15.38 -14.33
N LYS A 256 9.61 -14.99 -14.26
CA LYS A 256 9.08 -13.97 -15.18
C LYS A 256 9.73 -12.60 -15.00
N ARG A 257 10.27 -12.27 -13.81
CA ARG A 257 10.84 -10.94 -13.47
C ARG A 257 12.24 -11.06 -12.85
N VAL A 258 13.12 -10.07 -13.09
CA VAL A 258 14.49 -10.00 -12.56
C VAL A 258 14.46 -9.24 -11.23
N VAL A 259 14.92 -9.85 -10.14
CA VAL A 259 15.01 -9.16 -8.83
C VAL A 259 16.47 -8.91 -8.42
N SER A 260 17.44 -9.68 -8.93
CA SER A 260 18.88 -9.40 -8.86
C SER A 260 19.64 -10.21 -9.93
N GLN A 261 20.77 -9.69 -10.43
CA GLN A 261 21.68 -10.42 -11.33
C GLN A 261 22.64 -11.36 -10.59
N ASP A 262 22.80 -11.18 -9.27
CA ASP A 262 23.75 -11.95 -8.46
C ASP A 262 23.26 -13.38 -8.22
N LEU A 263 24.20 -14.33 -8.14
CA LEU A 263 23.93 -15.72 -7.80
C LEU A 263 23.58 -15.84 -6.30
N GLN A 264 22.34 -16.26 -6.01
CA GLN A 264 21.84 -16.49 -4.65
C GLN A 264 21.51 -17.97 -4.45
N LEU A 265 21.82 -18.51 -3.28
CA LEU A 265 21.55 -19.90 -2.91
C LEU A 265 20.71 -19.96 -1.63
N TRP A 266 19.68 -20.81 -1.67
CA TRP A 266 18.73 -21.01 -0.57
C TRP A 266 18.55 -22.50 -0.29
N LEU A 267 18.52 -22.87 0.99
CA LEU A 267 18.13 -24.22 1.42
C LEU A 267 16.61 -24.25 1.60
N SER A 268 15.96 -25.21 0.93
CA SER A 268 14.52 -25.43 1.11
C SER A 268 14.22 -25.90 2.54
N ASN A 269 13.10 -25.43 3.09
CA ASN A 269 12.59 -25.87 4.40
C ASN A 269 11.79 -27.17 4.30
N ALA A 270 11.69 -27.78 3.12
CA ALA A 270 11.03 -29.07 2.94
C ALA A 270 11.74 -30.17 3.76
N PRO A 271 11.00 -31.04 4.46
CA PRO A 271 11.60 -32.14 5.19
C PRO A 271 12.38 -33.04 4.23
N PRO A 272 13.58 -33.50 4.59
CA PRO A 272 14.40 -34.33 3.71
C PRO A 272 13.68 -35.64 3.41
N ALA A 273 13.43 -35.90 2.14
CA ALA A 273 12.98 -37.20 1.65
C ALA A 273 14.24 -38.06 1.43
N ASP A 274 14.36 -39.19 2.12
CA ASP A 274 15.42 -40.17 1.90
C ASP A 274 16.87 -39.62 1.90
N LYS A 275 17.20 -38.71 2.84
CA LYS A 275 18.51 -38.03 2.96
C LYS A 275 18.85 -37.10 1.79
N THR A 276 17.85 -36.73 1.01
CA THR A 276 17.98 -35.74 -0.06
C THR A 276 17.44 -34.40 0.41
N PHE A 277 18.24 -33.36 0.25
CA PHE A 277 17.90 -31.98 0.52
C PHE A 277 17.77 -31.21 -0.78
N VAL A 278 16.89 -30.22 -0.79
CA VAL A 278 16.66 -29.37 -1.97
C VAL A 278 17.28 -28.00 -1.73
N LEU A 279 18.15 -27.61 -2.64
CA LEU A 279 18.68 -26.26 -2.78
C LEU A 279 18.04 -25.56 -3.97
N LEU A 280 17.88 -24.25 -3.83
CA LEU A 280 17.49 -23.39 -4.92
C LEU A 280 18.62 -22.42 -5.22
N ALA A 281 19.09 -22.44 -6.45
CA ALA A 281 20.01 -21.45 -6.99
C ALA A 281 19.27 -20.48 -7.88
N ARG A 282 19.58 -19.19 -7.75
CA ARG A 282 18.98 -18.12 -8.54
C ARG A 282 20.06 -17.22 -9.08
N ALA A 283 20.03 -16.93 -10.38
CA ALA A 283 20.80 -15.84 -10.97
C ALA A 283 19.94 -15.12 -12.03
N GLY A 284 19.67 -13.84 -11.85
CA GLY A 284 18.82 -13.09 -12.78
C GLY A 284 17.39 -13.63 -12.84
N ARG A 285 17.02 -14.14 -14.01
CA ARG A 285 15.72 -14.78 -14.31
C ARG A 285 15.75 -16.28 -14.20
N GLN A 286 16.91 -16.89 -14.02
CA GLN A 286 17.05 -18.33 -14.02
C GLN A 286 17.03 -18.83 -12.58
N VAL A 287 16.25 -19.88 -12.34
CA VAL A 287 16.17 -20.58 -11.06
C VAL A 287 16.43 -22.06 -11.34
N GLN A 288 17.32 -22.67 -10.55
CA GLN A 288 17.63 -24.10 -10.65
C GLN A 288 17.38 -24.78 -9.31
N GLU A 289 16.67 -25.91 -9.35
CA GLU A 289 16.50 -26.82 -8.23
C GLU A 289 17.64 -27.84 -8.25
N ILE A 290 18.38 -27.89 -7.14
CA ILE A 290 19.52 -28.76 -6.96
C ILE A 290 19.18 -29.72 -5.83
N GLN A 291 19.27 -31.01 -6.13
CA GLN A 291 19.15 -32.06 -5.13
C GLN A 291 20.53 -32.41 -4.61
N LEU A 292 20.68 -32.30 -3.29
CA LEU A 292 21.84 -32.73 -2.53
C LEU A 292 21.52 -34.03 -1.81
N THR A 293 22.27 -35.08 -2.10
CA THR A 293 22.22 -36.30 -1.27
C THR A 293 23.35 -36.22 -0.27
N THR A 294 23.02 -36.32 1.02
CA THR A 294 24.00 -36.14 2.08
C THR A 294 23.63 -36.90 3.34
N SER A 295 24.65 -37.39 4.04
CA SER A 295 24.53 -38.03 5.35
C SER A 295 24.44 -37.03 6.51
N LEU A 296 24.57 -35.73 6.24
CA LEU A 296 24.52 -34.65 7.23
C LEU A 296 23.09 -34.25 7.60
N ASP A 297 22.94 -33.68 8.79
CA ASP A 297 21.69 -33.07 9.25
C ASP A 297 21.53 -31.63 8.71
N GLN A 298 20.34 -31.05 8.88
CA GLN A 298 20.01 -29.73 8.34
C GLN A 298 20.96 -28.62 8.83
N GLU A 299 21.44 -28.70 10.08
CA GLU A 299 22.43 -27.77 10.62
C GLU A 299 23.83 -27.99 10.03
N GLY A 300 24.24 -29.24 9.82
CA GLY A 300 25.49 -29.59 9.15
C GLY A 300 25.56 -29.06 7.72
N ILE A 301 24.46 -29.19 6.96
CA ILE A 301 24.35 -28.71 5.58
C ILE A 301 24.41 -27.19 5.53
N LYS A 302 23.70 -26.50 6.44
CA LYS A 302 23.73 -25.03 6.51
C LYS A 302 25.15 -24.51 6.77
N LYS A 303 25.91 -25.16 7.66
CA LYS A 303 27.31 -24.83 7.93
C LYS A 303 28.22 -25.13 6.73
N ALA A 304 28.01 -26.25 6.04
CA ALA A 304 28.75 -26.60 4.83
C ALA A 304 28.50 -25.56 3.72
N LEU A 305 27.25 -25.21 3.46
CA LEU A 305 26.87 -24.16 2.49
C LEU A 305 27.48 -22.81 2.84
N GLN A 306 27.45 -22.41 4.11
CA GLN A 306 28.04 -21.16 4.54
C GLN A 306 29.56 -21.13 4.27
N ARG A 307 30.28 -22.21 4.57
CA ARG A 307 31.73 -22.32 4.29
C ARG A 307 32.03 -22.27 2.80
N VAL A 308 31.20 -22.92 1.98
CA VAL A 308 31.36 -22.92 0.52
C VAL A 308 31.10 -21.51 -0.02
N LEU A 309 30.04 -20.84 0.41
CA LEU A 309 29.74 -19.46 0.02
C LEU A 309 30.81 -18.46 0.46
N GLU A 310 31.49 -18.69 1.60
CA GLU A 310 32.63 -17.88 2.04
C GLU A 310 33.91 -18.11 1.22
N ARG A 311 34.04 -19.26 0.53
CA ARG A 311 35.19 -19.61 -0.32
C ARG A 311 35.01 -19.22 -1.78
N VAL A 312 33.78 -19.00 -2.22
CA VAL A 312 33.45 -18.63 -3.60
C VAL A 312 33.35 -17.10 -3.68
N PRO A 313 34.16 -16.43 -4.54
CA PRO A 313 34.28 -14.97 -4.59
C PRO A 313 33.11 -14.24 -5.24
#